data_AF-A0A5K0X0R1-F1
#
_entry.id   AF-A0A5K0X0R1-F1
#
_cell.length_a   1.000
_cell.length_b   1.000
_cell.length_c   1.000
_cell.angle_alpha   90.00
_cell.angle_beta   90.00
_cell.angle_gamma   90.00
#
_symmetry.space_group_name_H-M   'P 1'
#
loop_
_entity.id
_entity.type
_entity.pdbx_description
1 polymer ?
#
loop_
_entity_poly.entity_id
_entity_poly.type
_entity_poly.pdbx_seq_one_letter_code
_entity_poly.pdbx_strand_id
1 'polypeptide(L)' 'ATESYAHPTYKEKILEMVETEYTNVFGRARWPGAPHRVLKTPFFIKWRHLSPDETEVDQPIIGHSTVHEL' A
#
# COMPACT_ATOMS: atom_id res chain seq x y z
N ALA A 1 16.39 8.81 5.78
CA ALA A 1 17.22 9.79 6.51
C ALA A 1 16.58 10.13 7.86
N THR A 2 17.33 10.72 8.79
CA THR A 2 16.77 11.27 10.03
C THR A 2 15.70 12.34 9.73
N GLU A 3 15.90 13.10 8.66
CA GLU A 3 15.01 14.17 8.21
C GLU A 3 13.69 13.70 7.60
N SER A 4 13.55 12.41 7.27
CA SER A 4 12.29 11.87 6.75
C SER A 4 11.33 11.49 7.88
N TYR A 5 10.08 11.92 7.80
CA TYR A 5 9.01 11.63 8.78
C TYR A 5 8.41 10.22 8.67
N ALA A 6 9.02 9.33 7.89
CA ALA A 6 8.60 7.94 7.81
C ALA A 6 8.69 7.24 9.18
N HIS A 7 7.74 6.35 9.47
CA HIS A 7 7.76 5.53 10.68
C HIS A 7 9.07 4.70 10.74
N PRO A 8 9.73 4.57 11.91
CA PRO A 8 10.98 3.81 12.03
C PRO A 8 10.90 2.40 11.44
N THR A 9 9.85 1.63 11.80
CA THR A 9 9.58 0.29 11.24
C THR A 9 9.45 0.29 9.72
N TYR A 10 8.92 1.35 9.11
CA TYR A 10 8.83 1.44 7.66
C TYR A 10 10.21 1.65 7.03
N LYS A 11 11.07 2.47 7.65
CA LYS A 11 12.45 2.66 7.21
C LYS A 11 13.26 1.37 7.30
N GLU A 12 13.11 0.61 8.38
CA GLU A 12 13.74 -0.71 8.55
C GLU A 12 13.29 -1.68 7.47
N LYS A 13 11.98 -1.77 7.21
CA LYS A 13 11.43 -2.62 6.14
C LYS A 13 11.96 -2.26 4.75
N ILE A 14 12.23 -0.99 4.46
CA ILE A 14 12.86 -0.58 3.19
C ILE A 14 14.26 -1.18 3.05
N LEU A 15 15.02 -1.28 4.14
CA LEU A 15 16.36 -1.85 4.12
C LEU A 15 16.32 -3.39 4.01
N GLU A 16 15.34 -4.03 4.66
CA GLU A 16 15.16 -5.49 4.64
C GLU A 16 14.59 -5.99 3.30
N MET A 17 13.63 -5.25 2.72
CA MET A 17 12.94 -5.64 1.49
C MET A 17 13.58 -4.94 0.29
N VAL A 18 14.44 -5.66 -0.42
CA VAL A 18 15.09 -5.16 -1.65
C VAL A 18 14.21 -5.31 -2.90
N GLU A 19 13.22 -6.19 -2.88
CA GLU A 19 12.38 -6.45 -4.04
C GLU A 19 11.26 -5.42 -4.20
N THR A 20 11.17 -4.86 -5.41
CA THR A 20 10.12 -3.93 -5.81
C THR A 20 9.39 -4.43 -7.05
N GLU A 21 8.16 -3.95 -7.24
CA GLU A 21 7.34 -4.23 -8.43
C GLU A 21 6.61 -2.94 -8.86
N TYR A 22 6.36 -2.80 -10.16
CA TYR A 22 5.47 -1.76 -10.67
C TYR A 22 4.02 -2.22 -10.60
N THR A 23 3.14 -1.35 -10.13
CA THR A 23 1.72 -1.63 -9.99
C THR A 23 0.89 -0.37 -10.16
N ASN A 24 -0.36 -0.49 -10.59
CA ASN A 24 -1.35 0.59 -10.60
C ASN A 24 -2.42 0.42 -9.50
N VAL A 25 -2.24 -0.54 -8.57
CA VAL A 25 -3.26 -0.93 -7.58
C VAL A 25 -3.66 0.22 -6.65
N PHE A 26 -2.71 1.01 -6.16
CA PHE A 26 -2.94 2.00 -5.09
C PHE A 26 -3.45 3.36 -5.59
N GLY A 27 -3.45 3.59 -6.91
CA GLY A 27 -3.88 4.85 -7.51
C GLY A 27 -5.32 4.84 -8.02
N ARG A 28 -5.99 3.68 -8.11
CA ARG A 28 -7.20 3.50 -8.94
C ARG A 28 -8.32 4.50 -8.70
N ALA A 29 -8.57 4.91 -7.47
CA ALA A 29 -9.66 5.82 -7.15
C ALA A 29 -9.46 7.25 -7.65
N ARG A 30 -8.22 7.75 -7.58
CA ARG A 30 -7.92 9.15 -7.94
C ARG A 30 -7.20 9.21 -9.29
N TRP A 31 -6.23 8.34 -9.50
CA TRP A 31 -5.28 8.33 -10.60
C TRP A 31 -5.27 6.95 -11.29
N PRO A 32 -6.34 6.60 -12.05
CA PRO A 32 -6.45 5.33 -12.74
C PRO A 32 -5.26 5.09 -13.69
N GLY A 33 -4.69 3.88 -13.63
CA GLY A 33 -3.59 3.49 -14.53
C GLY A 33 -2.22 4.08 -14.20
N ALA A 34 -2.09 4.95 -13.19
CA ALA A 34 -0.80 5.54 -12.82
C ALA A 34 0.14 4.47 -12.23
N PRO A 35 1.35 4.29 -12.79
CA PRO A 35 2.30 3.31 -12.28
C PRO A 35 2.95 3.78 -10.98
N HIS A 36 2.95 2.92 -9.98
CA HIS A 36 3.62 3.08 -8.69
C HIS A 36 4.67 1.98 -8.55
N ARG A 37 5.86 2.32 -8.05
CA ARG A 37 6.84 1.32 -7.63
C ARG A 37 6.66 1.05 -6.14
N VAL A 38 6.43 -0.21 -5.79
CA VAL A 38 6.13 -0.60 -4.40
C VAL A 38 7.02 -1.75 -3.93
N LEU A 39 7.23 -1.84 -2.62
CA LEU A 39 7.88 -2.99 -2.00
C LEU A 39 6.99 -4.22 -2.12
N LYS A 40 7.59 -5.39 -2.39
CA LYS A 40 6.88 -6.69 -2.40
C LYS A 40 6.55 -7.19 -0.99
N THR A 41 5.70 -6.44 -0.30
CA THR A 41 5.17 -6.84 1.00
C THR A 41 4.18 -8.02 0.85
N PRO A 42 3.99 -8.86 1.87
CA PRO A 42 2.94 -9.90 1.85
C PRO A 42 1.56 -9.34 1.55
N PHE A 43 1.27 -8.12 2.02
CA PHE A 43 0.05 -7.40 1.70
C PHE A 43 -0.05 -7.14 0.19
N PHE A 44 0.96 -6.50 -0.42
CA PHE A 44 0.95 -6.23 -1.85
C PHE A 44 0.83 -7.52 -2.67
N ILE A 45 1.59 -8.57 -2.34
CA ILE A 45 1.55 -9.86 -3.07
C ILE A 45 0.14 -10.46 -3.08
N LYS A 46 -0.59 -10.37 -1.95
CA LYS A 46 -1.97 -10.84 -1.86
C LYS A 46 -2.94 -10.07 -2.77
N TRP A 47 -2.72 -8.77 -2.93
CA TRP A 47 -3.66 -7.85 -3.59
C TRP A 47 -3.21 -7.35 -4.97
N ARG A 48 -2.05 -7.78 -5.49
CA ARG A 48 -1.50 -7.26 -6.75
C ARG A 48 -2.29 -7.61 -8.01
N HIS A 49 -3.20 -8.60 -7.95
CA HIS A 49 -3.99 -9.07 -9.09
C HIS A 49 -5.44 -8.57 -9.08
N LEU A 50 -5.77 -7.54 -8.30
CA LEU A 50 -7.11 -6.93 -8.34
C LEU A 50 -7.42 -6.38 -9.73
N SER A 51 -8.66 -6.59 -10.18
CA SER A 51 -9.13 -6.19 -11.51
C SER A 51 -8.99 -4.69 -11.72
N PRO A 52 -8.63 -4.20 -12.93
CA PRO A 52 -8.65 -2.78 -13.26
C PRO A 52 -10.03 -2.12 -13.03
N ASP A 53 -11.10 -2.90 -13.20
CA ASP A 53 -12.50 -2.44 -13.11
C ASP A 53 -13.07 -2.53 -11.68
N GLU A 54 -12.29 -3.01 -10.71
CA GLU A 54 -12.74 -3.05 -9.31
C GLU A 54 -12.86 -1.64 -8.72
N THR A 55 -13.95 -1.43 -8.00
CA THR A 55 -14.25 -0.18 -7.29
C THR A 55 -13.62 -0.18 -5.89
N GLU A 56 -13.79 0.90 -5.12
CA GLU A 56 -13.32 0.94 -3.72
C GLU A 56 -13.99 -0.09 -2.79
N VAL A 57 -15.08 -0.73 -3.22
CA VAL A 57 -15.85 -1.71 -2.43
C VAL A 57 -15.03 -2.95 -2.09
N ASP A 58 -14.20 -3.42 -3.00
CA ASP A 58 -13.41 -4.65 -2.85
C ASP A 58 -11.96 -4.38 -2.41
N GLN A 59 -11.64 -3.12 -2.10
CA GLN A 59 -10.31 -2.77 -1.64
C GLN A 59 -10.04 -3.29 -0.22
N PRO A 60 -8.80 -3.73 0.05
CA PRO A 60 -8.41 -4.13 1.39
C PRO A 60 -8.59 -2.98 2.40
N ILE A 61 -9.29 -3.26 3.49
CA ILE A 61 -9.29 -2.38 4.67
C ILE A 61 -7.90 -2.45 5.32
N ILE A 62 -7.15 -1.35 5.25
CA ILE A 62 -5.82 -1.24 5.87
C ILE A 62 -5.97 -0.60 7.25
N GLY A 63 -6.01 -1.45 8.28
CA GLY A 63 -6.19 -1.03 9.67
C GLY A 63 -7.64 -0.67 9.99
N HIS A 64 -8.00 -0.73 11.27
CA HIS A 64 -9.28 -0.23 11.76
C HIS A 64 -9.04 0.53 13.06
N SER A 65 -9.85 1.56 13.29
CA SER A 65 -9.88 2.29 14.56
C SER A 65 -11.24 2.07 15.18
N THR A 66 -11.27 1.55 16.40
CA THR A 66 -12.50 1.46 17.18
C THR A 66 -12.68 2.78 17.91
N VAL A 67 -13.70 3.54 17.56
CA VAL A 67 -14.07 4.74 18.31
C VAL A 67 -15.00 4.29 19.44
N HIS A 68 -14.58 4.50 20.68
CA HIS A 68 -15.44 4.34 21.84
C HIS A 68 -16.16 5.66 22.08
N GLU A 69 -17.50 5.66 22.13
CA GLU A 69 -18.26 6.82 22.56
C GLU A 69 -17.98 7.11 24.04
N LEU A 70 -17.82 8.39 24.38
CA LEU A 70 -17.56 8.88 25.74
C LEU A 70 -18.77 8.69 26.67
#